data_AF-A0A3D2NKF8-F1
#
_entry.id   AF-A0A3D2NKF8-F1
#
_cell.length_a   1.000
_cell.length_b   1.000
_cell.length_c   1.000
_cell.angle_alpha   90.00
_cell.angle_beta   90.00
_cell.angle_gamma   90.00
#
_symmetry.space_group_name_H-M   'P 1'
#
loop_
_entity.id
_entity.type
_entity.pdbx_description
1 polymer ?
#
loop_
_entity_poly.entity_id
_entity_poly.type
_entity_poly.pdbx_seq_one_letter_code
_entity_poly.pdbx_strand_id
1 'polypeptide(L)'
;MDVFPDFGAVGGQAELRAIVGALLTIVLTLAVLMLVICAAVWAISSANGNISSAVRARVGFLVSIGAAALAGLGVTWVNFLLGVGASI
;
A
#
# COMPACT_ATOMS: atom_id res chain seq x y z
N MET A 1 -4.88 6.29 44.94
CA MET A 1 -5.35 6.79 43.63
C MET A 1 -5.40 5.58 42.71
N ASP A 2 -6.60 5.12 42.38
CA ASP A 2 -6.79 3.99 41.47
C ASP A 2 -6.68 4.50 40.03
N VAL A 3 -5.49 4.35 39.45
CA VAL A 3 -5.27 4.58 38.02
C VAL A 3 -5.72 3.30 37.31
N PHE A 4 -6.96 3.28 36.86
CA PHE A 4 -7.48 2.22 36.00
C PHE A 4 -7.15 2.54 34.53
N PRO A 5 -6.76 1.54 33.72
CA PRO A 5 -6.57 1.73 32.29
C PRO A 5 -7.88 2.15 31.60
N ASP A 6 -7.82 3.22 30.82
CA ASP A 6 -8.93 3.68 29.99
C ASP A 6 -9.06 2.79 28.75
N PHE A 7 -9.91 1.77 28.85
CA PHE A 7 -10.25 0.88 27.74
C PHE A 7 -11.21 1.55 26.72
N GLY A 8 -11.68 2.78 26.98
CA GLY A 8 -12.47 3.55 26.03
C GLY A 8 -11.72 3.80 24.72
N ALA A 9 -10.40 3.97 24.78
CA ALA A 9 -9.55 4.10 23.59
C ALA A 9 -9.49 2.82 22.73
N VAL A 10 -9.71 1.64 23.33
CA VAL A 10 -9.76 0.34 22.63
C VAL A 10 -11.16 0.09 22.04
N GLY A 11 -12.19 0.78 22.53
CA GLY A 11 -13.57 0.66 22.04
C GLY A 11 -13.74 1.04 20.55
N GLY A 12 -12.94 1.97 20.04
CA GLY A 12 -12.96 2.40 18.64
C GLY A 12 -12.19 1.49 17.67
N GLN A 13 -11.62 0.38 18.14
CA GLN A 13 -10.73 -0.48 17.34
C GLN A 13 -11.41 -1.04 16.08
N ALA A 14 -12.71 -1.37 16.16
CA ALA A 14 -13.44 -1.90 15.01
C ALA A 14 -13.57 -0.85 13.89
N GLU A 15 -13.87 0.40 14.24
CA GLU A 15 -14.00 1.51 13.30
C GLU A 15 -12.63 1.87 12.69
N LEU A 16 -11.58 1.93 13.52
CA LEU A 16 -10.22 2.17 13.05
C LEU A 16 -9.76 1.11 12.04
N ARG A 17 -10.05 -0.17 12.31
CA ARG A 17 -9.71 -1.28 11.42
C ARG A 17 -10.49 -1.21 10.10
N ALA A 18 -11.75 -0.78 10.14
CA ALA A 18 -12.55 -0.57 8.93
C ALA A 18 -11.99 0.58 8.08
N ILE A 19 -11.64 1.71 8.69
CA ILE A 19 -11.03 2.86 8.00
C ILE A 19 -9.69 2.48 7.37
N VAL A 20 -8.80 1.80 8.11
CA VAL A 20 -7.50 1.35 7.60
C VAL A 20 -7.67 0.34 6.46
N GLY A 21 -8.62 -0.59 6.57
CA GLY A 21 -8.94 -1.53 5.50
C GLY A 21 -9.43 -0.83 4.22
N ALA A 22 -10.30 0.17 4.37
CA ALA A 22 -10.78 0.98 3.24
C ALA A 22 -9.63 1.75 2.58
N LEU A 23 -8.78 2.42 3.37
CA LEU A 23 -7.62 3.16 2.86
C LEU A 23 -6.63 2.25 2.11
N LEU A 24 -6.34 1.06 2.64
CA LEU A 24 -5.49 0.07 1.97
C LEU A 24 -6.06 -0.37 0.62
N THR A 25 -7.37 -0.59 0.54
CA THR A 25 -8.05 -0.97 -0.70
C THR A 25 -7.93 0.15 -1.74
N ILE A 26 -8.12 1.40 -1.33
CA ILE A 26 -7.97 2.57 -2.20
C ILE A 26 -6.53 2.68 -2.71
N VAL A 27 -5.54 2.59 -1.81
CA VAL A 27 -4.11 2.67 -2.17
C VAL A 27 -3.73 1.56 -3.15
N LEU A 28 -4.14 0.33 -2.89
CA LEU A 28 -3.84 -0.80 -3.76
C LEU A 28 -4.49 -0.63 -5.14
N THR A 29 -5.75 -0.18 -5.19
CA THR A 29 -6.47 0.07 -6.44
C THR A 29 -5.77 1.15 -7.28
N LEU A 30 -5.39 2.28 -6.66
CA LEU A 30 -4.68 3.35 -7.35
C LEU A 30 -3.29 2.92 -7.82
N ALA A 31 -2.56 2.13 -7.01
CA ALA A 31 -1.26 1.59 -7.40
C ALA A 31 -1.38 0.69 -8.63
N VAL A 32 -2.38 -0.20 -8.67
CA VAL A 32 -2.63 -1.08 -9.82
C VAL A 32 -3.05 -0.29 -11.07
N LEU A 33 -3.95 0.68 -10.94
CA LEU A 33 -4.33 1.55 -12.06
C LEU A 33 -3.12 2.29 -12.64
N MET A 34 -2.29 2.88 -11.78
CA MET A 34 -1.07 3.59 -12.18
C MET A 34 -0.06 2.66 -12.87
N LEU A 35 0.06 1.42 -12.38
CA LEU A 35 0.92 0.38 -12.96
C LEU A 35 0.50 0.05 -14.39
N VAL A 36 -0.81 -0.16 -14.62
CA VAL A 36 -1.35 -0.46 -15.95
C VAL A 36 -1.13 0.71 -16.92
N ILE A 37 -1.37 1.95 -16.47
CA ILE A 37 -1.15 3.15 -17.31
C ILE A 37 0.33 3.28 -17.69
N CYS A 38 1.24 3.14 -16.72
CA CYS A 38 2.68 3.21 -16.99
C CYS A 38 3.15 2.09 -17.93
N ALA A 39 2.63 0.86 -17.78
CA ALA A 39 2.96 -0.25 -18.67
C ALA A 39 2.48 -0.01 -20.11
N ALA A 40 1.26 0.51 -20.29
CA ALA A 40 0.71 0.84 -21.60
C ALA A 40 1.51 1.94 -22.30
N VAL A 41 1.81 3.04 -21.60
CA VAL A 41 2.63 4.14 -22.15
C VAL A 41 4.03 3.64 -22.49
N TRP A 42 4.64 2.82 -21.62
CA TRP A 42 5.96 2.27 -21.89
C TRP A 42 5.98 1.40 -23.15
N ALA A 43 4.98 0.53 -23.35
CA ALA A 43 4.85 -0.30 -24.54
C ALA A 43 4.71 0.53 -25.83
N ILE A 44 3.80 1.51 -25.84
CA ILE A 44 3.52 2.37 -27.00
C ILE A 44 4.75 3.23 -27.33
N SER A 45 5.37 3.85 -26.33
CA SER A 45 6.55 4.70 -26.52
C SER A 45 7.78 3.91 -26.99
N SER A 46 7.93 2.67 -26.53
CA SER A 46 9.02 1.79 -26.97
C SER A 46 8.85 1.37 -28.43
N ALA A 47 7.61 1.14 -28.88
CA ALA A 47 7.32 0.81 -30.28
C ALA A 47 7.53 2.00 -31.24
N ASN A 48 7.28 3.22 -30.78
CA ASN A 48 7.40 4.45 -31.60
C ASN A 48 8.78 5.11 -31.54
N GLY A 49 9.78 4.51 -30.88
CA GLY A 49 11.14 5.08 -30.76
C GLY A 49 11.25 6.34 -29.89
N ASN A 50 10.21 6.69 -29.11
CA ASN A 50 10.19 7.90 -28.30
C ASN A 50 10.79 7.69 -26.90
N ILE A 51 12.12 7.66 -26.83
CA ILE A 51 12.91 7.29 -25.64
C ILE A 51 12.56 8.11 -24.39
N SER A 52 12.32 9.43 -24.52
CA SER A 52 12.03 10.31 -23.37
C SER A 52 10.75 9.90 -22.63
N SER A 53 9.71 9.54 -23.38
CA SER A 53 8.45 9.09 -22.80
C SER A 53 8.52 7.65 -22.26
N ALA A 54 9.29 6.77 -22.92
CA ALA A 54 9.49 5.40 -22.48
C ALA A 54 10.22 5.30 -21.12
N VAL A 55 11.23 6.16 -20.90
CA VAL A 55 11.98 6.20 -19.63
C VAL A 55 11.11 6.69 -18.47
N ARG A 56 10.32 7.76 -18.68
CA ARG A 56 9.39 8.27 -17.65
C ARG A 56 8.34 7.22 -17.26
N ALA A 57 7.81 6.49 -18.26
CA ALA A 57 6.85 5.42 -18.03
C ALA A 57 7.45 4.24 -17.25
N ARG A 58 8.72 3.87 -17.52
CA ARG A 58 9.44 2.85 -16.72
C ARG A 58 9.60 3.26 -15.26
N VAL A 59 9.98 4.52 -14.99
CA VAL A 59 10.13 5.01 -13.61
C VAL A 59 8.79 4.98 -12.87
N GLY A 60 7.71 5.44 -13.51
CA GLY A 60 6.37 5.37 -12.94
C GLY A 60 5.91 3.93 -12.65
N PHE A 61 6.23 2.99 -13.54
CA PHE A 61 5.97 1.56 -13.34
C PHE A 61 6.71 1.01 -12.11
N LEU A 62 8.00 1.30 -11.98
CA LEU A 62 8.80 0.86 -10.82
C LEU A 62 8.28 1.44 -9.49
N VAL A 63 7.89 2.71 -9.47
CA VAL A 63 7.29 3.34 -8.28
C VAL A 63 5.96 2.70 -7.92
N SER A 64 5.11 2.38 -8.90
CA SER A 64 3.82 1.71 -8.65
C SER A 64 3.99 0.31 -8.06
N ILE A 65 4.99 -0.45 -8.53
CA ILE A 65 5.37 -1.75 -7.95
C ILE A 65 5.85 -1.57 -6.51
N GLY A 66 6.72 -0.58 -6.27
CA GLY A 66 7.22 -0.27 -4.93
C GLY A 66 6.09 0.08 -3.95
N ALA A 67 5.13 0.89 -4.38
CA ALA A 67 3.97 1.26 -3.58
C ALA A 67 3.08 0.06 -3.25
N ALA A 68 2.78 -0.79 -4.24
CA ALA A 68 2.00 -2.01 -4.04
C ALA A 68 2.70 -3.00 -3.09
N ALA A 69 4.02 -3.19 -3.28
CA ALA A 69 4.83 -4.05 -2.42
C ALA A 69 4.89 -3.52 -0.98
N LEU A 70 5.09 -2.21 -0.79
CA LEU A 70 5.14 -1.60 0.53
C LEU A 70 3.80 -1.73 1.28
N ALA A 71 2.68 -1.51 0.59
CA ALA A 71 1.35 -1.66 1.16
C ALA A 71 1.08 -3.12 1.60
N GLY A 72 1.42 -4.10 0.76
CA GLY A 72 1.27 -5.52 1.09
C GLY A 72 2.20 -5.99 2.20
N LEU A 73 3.50 -5.71 2.06
CA LEU A 73 4.53 -6.14 3.02
C LEU A 73 4.33 -5.49 4.39
N GLY A 74 3.94 -4.21 4.43
CA GLY A 74 3.64 -3.51 5.68
C GLY A 74 2.54 -4.19 6.48
N VAL A 75 1.46 -4.62 5.83
CA VAL A 75 0.36 -5.35 6.50
C VAL A 75 0.83 -6.70 7.02
N THR A 76 1.60 -7.46 6.23
CA THR A 76 2.13 -8.75 6.70
C THR A 76 3.09 -8.61 7.87
N TRP A 77 3.93 -7.57 7.86
CA TRP A 77 4.90 -7.31 8.94
C TRP A 77 4.19 -6.94 10.24
N VAL A 78 3.19 -6.06 10.19
CA VAL A 78 2.41 -5.69 11.38
C VAL A 78 1.70 -6.92 11.97
N ASN A 79 1.10 -7.76 11.13
CA ASN A 79 0.48 -9.01 11.60
C ASN A 79 1.49 -9.96 12.23
N PHE A 80 2.70 -10.07 11.67
CA PHE A 80 3.77 -10.86 12.26
C PHE A 80 4.18 -10.35 13.65
N LEU A 81 4.41 -9.04 13.80
CA LEU A 81 4.79 -8.45 15.09
C LEU A 81 3.70 -8.61 16.15
N LEU A 82 2.43 -8.45 15.77
CA LEU A 82 1.30 -8.71 16.65
C LEU A 82 1.25 -10.19 17.09
N GLY A 83 1.52 -11.12 16.16
CA GLY A 83 1.61 -12.54 16.46
C GLY A 83 2.75 -12.89 17.43
N VAL A 84 3.95 -12.31 17.23
CA VAL A 84 5.08 -12.48 18.17
C VAL A 84 4.72 -11.94 19.55
N GLY A 85 4.15 -10.75 19.63
CA GLY A 85 3.73 -10.13 20.89
C GLY A 85 2.62 -10.87 21.63
N ALA A 86 1.79 -11.64 20.93
CA ALA A 86 0.78 -12.49 21.55
C ALA A 86 1.33 -13.86 22.02
N SER A 87 2.53 -14.25 21.53
CA SER A 87 3.17 -15.53 21.85
C SER A 87 4.13 -15.49 23.03
N ILE A 88 4.47 -14.28 23.49
CA ILE A 88 5.30 -13.97 24.66
C ILE A 88 4.43 -13.48 25.81
#